data_AF-A0A444LJE4-F1
#
_entry.id   AF-A0A444LJE4-F1
#
_cell.length_a   1.000
_cell.length_b   1.000
_cell.length_c   1.000
_cell.angle_alpha   90.00
_cell.angle_beta   90.00
_cell.angle_gamma   90.00
#
_symmetry.space_group_name_H-M   'P 1'
#
loop_
_entity.id
_entity.type
_entity.pdbx_description
1 polymer ?
#
loop_
_entity_poly.entity_id
_entity_poly.type
_entity_poly.pdbx_seq_one_letter_code
_entity_poly.pdbx_strand_id
1 'polypeptide(L)'
;MPMESNGPKEAVSTRLQRIEDDLERLYSLEQTPAIAAAIAALVSEAEDLRRSIVQIDDKIMREKIKLARALRYRSMRLGDIAEKVGLSKTSVQRVCRDIPVDRRASPRLVPPIWLDKAKSMEAEGKTRRVIALELGIPMANFYRAYNRFTGHRG
;
A
#
# COMPACT_ATOMS: atom_id res chain seq x y z
N MET A 1 4.09 -11.34 -13.95
CA MET A 1 2.67 -11.72 -14.06
C MET A 1 1.92 -10.42 -14.21
N PRO A 2 1.44 -10.03 -15.40
CA PRO A 2 0.63 -8.84 -15.51
C PRO A 2 -0.70 -9.14 -14.82
N MET A 3 -0.94 -8.47 -13.70
CA MET A 3 -2.32 -8.18 -13.30
C MET A 3 -2.86 -7.11 -14.25
N GLU A 4 -4.17 -7.07 -14.37
CA GLU A 4 -4.99 -5.97 -14.90
C GLU A 4 -5.41 -6.10 -16.38
N SER A 5 -6.50 -6.82 -16.60
CA SER A 5 -7.55 -6.27 -17.45
C SER A 5 -8.41 -5.33 -16.60
N ASN A 6 -7.96 -4.08 -16.42
CA ASN A 6 -8.84 -3.00 -15.99
C ASN A 6 -9.87 -2.64 -17.08
N GLY A 7 -9.74 -3.20 -18.29
CA GLY A 7 -10.59 -2.95 -19.45
C GLY A 7 -12.10 -2.98 -19.16
N PRO A 8 -12.65 -3.94 -18.39
CA PRO A 8 -14.08 -3.92 -18.04
C PRO A 8 -14.45 -2.72 -17.14
N LYS A 9 -13.61 -2.35 -16.17
CA LYS A 9 -13.84 -1.18 -15.31
C LYS A 9 -13.73 0.11 -16.11
N GLU A 10 -12.68 0.24 -16.93
CA GLU A 10 -12.45 1.43 -17.77
C GLU A 10 -13.59 1.65 -18.77
N ALA A 11 -14.12 0.58 -19.37
CA ALA A 11 -15.26 0.65 -20.26
C ALA A 11 -16.53 1.14 -19.52
N VAL A 12 -16.82 0.59 -18.35
CA VAL A 12 -17.98 1.00 -17.52
C VAL A 12 -17.82 2.45 -17.04
N SER A 13 -16.64 2.85 -16.58
CA SER A 13 -16.35 4.23 -16.17
C SER A 13 -16.46 5.22 -17.33
N THR A 14 -15.98 4.85 -18.52
CA THR A 14 -16.11 5.69 -19.73
C THR A 14 -17.56 5.85 -20.13
N ARG A 15 -18.37 4.80 -20.01
CA ARG A 15 -19.81 4.88 -20.27
C ARG A 15 -20.50 5.80 -19.26
N LEU A 16 -20.16 5.68 -17.97
CA LEU A 16 -20.69 6.54 -16.92
C LEU A 16 -20.37 8.02 -17.19
N GLN A 17 -19.12 8.34 -17.55
CA GLN A 17 -18.72 9.70 -17.89
C GLN A 17 -19.55 10.28 -19.04
N ARG A 18 -19.77 9.50 -20.11
CA ARG A 18 -20.59 9.95 -21.25
C ARG A 18 -22.04 10.22 -20.84
N ILE A 19 -22.59 9.41 -19.95
CA ILE A 19 -23.95 9.65 -19.42
C ILE A 19 -24.00 10.92 -18.58
N GLU A 20 -22.98 11.19 -17.77
CA GLU A 20 -22.89 12.43 -17.00
C GLU A 20 -22.79 13.66 -17.92
N ASP A 21 -22.01 13.58 -19.01
CA ASP A 21 -21.93 14.63 -20.03
C ASP A 21 -23.27 14.82 -20.78
N ASP A 22 -23.97 13.72 -21.11
CA ASP A 22 -25.27 13.75 -21.78
C ASP A 22 -26.37 14.32 -20.87
N LEU A 23 -26.34 14.03 -19.58
CA LEU A 23 -27.23 14.61 -18.58
C LEU A 23 -27.01 16.13 -18.47
N GLU A 24 -25.76 16.59 -18.38
CA GLU A 24 -25.43 18.02 -18.34
C GLU A 24 -25.99 18.76 -19.56
N ARG A 25 -25.84 18.17 -20.76
CA ARG A 25 -26.42 18.71 -21.99
C ARG A 25 -27.95 18.78 -21.91
N LEU A 26 -28.62 17.71 -21.50
CA LEU A 26 -30.09 17.67 -21.43
C LEU A 26 -30.66 18.64 -20.39
N TYR A 27 -29.96 18.89 -19.29
CA TYR A 27 -30.36 19.89 -18.29
C TYR A 27 -30.29 21.33 -18.83
N SER A 28 -29.44 21.60 -19.84
CA SER A 28 -29.35 22.92 -20.48
C SER A 28 -30.46 23.21 -21.51
N LEU A 29 -31.22 22.19 -21.91
CA LEU A 29 -32.29 22.32 -22.89
C LEU A 29 -33.62 22.75 -22.26
N GLU A 30 -34.52 23.27 -23.09
CA GLU A 30 -35.90 23.57 -22.68
C GLU A 30 -36.59 22.29 -22.20
N GLN A 31 -37.16 22.33 -20.99
CA GLN A 31 -37.67 21.13 -20.33
C GLN A 31 -39.00 20.69 -20.94
N THR A 32 -38.94 19.64 -21.76
CA THR A 32 -40.10 18.96 -22.33
C THR A 32 -40.31 17.60 -21.66
N PRO A 33 -41.52 17.01 -21.72
CA PRO A 33 -41.76 15.66 -21.20
C PRO A 33 -40.83 14.60 -21.81
N ALA A 34 -40.45 14.77 -23.09
CA ALA A 34 -39.50 13.88 -23.76
C ALA A 34 -38.08 14.00 -23.17
N ILE A 35 -37.63 15.22 -22.87
CA ILE A 35 -36.33 15.47 -22.23
C ILE A 35 -36.34 14.93 -20.80
N ALA A 36 -37.42 15.12 -20.04
CA ALA A 36 -37.56 14.57 -18.69
C ALA A 36 -37.49 13.03 -18.68
N ALA A 37 -38.13 12.37 -19.65
CA ALA A 37 -38.06 10.91 -19.79
C ALA A 37 -36.65 10.42 -20.16
N ALA A 38 -35.95 11.14 -21.04
CA ALA A 38 -34.56 10.84 -21.41
C ALA A 38 -33.61 10.98 -20.20
N ILE A 39 -33.78 12.05 -19.41
CA ILE A 39 -33.03 12.27 -18.16
C ILE A 39 -33.28 11.11 -17.19
N ALA A 40 -34.54 10.72 -16.97
CA ALA A 40 -34.88 9.63 -16.06
C ALA A 40 -34.24 8.30 -16.48
N ALA A 41 -34.24 7.97 -17.77
CA ALA A 41 -33.59 6.77 -18.30
C ALA A 41 -32.06 6.79 -18.07
N LEU A 42 -31.41 7.92 -18.33
CA LEU A 42 -29.97 8.09 -18.15
C LEU A 42 -29.54 8.04 -16.68
N VAL A 43 -30.34 8.64 -15.77
CA VAL A 43 -30.08 8.53 -14.32
C VAL A 43 -30.15 7.08 -13.86
N SER A 44 -31.16 6.33 -14.30
CA SER A 44 -31.28 4.90 -13.97
C SER A 44 -30.07 4.10 -14.47
N GLU A 45 -29.64 4.33 -15.73
CA GLU A 45 -28.46 3.66 -16.28
C GLU A 45 -27.18 4.04 -15.51
N ALA A 46 -27.01 5.31 -15.14
CA ALA A 46 -25.87 5.76 -14.35
C ALA A 46 -25.79 5.07 -12.98
N GLU A 47 -26.92 4.87 -12.30
CA GLU A 47 -26.96 4.14 -11.03
C GLU A 47 -26.53 2.68 -11.19
N ASP A 48 -26.99 2.00 -12.24
CA ASP A 48 -26.63 0.62 -12.52
C ASP A 48 -25.14 0.46 -12.87
N LEU A 49 -24.57 1.43 -13.62
CA LEU A 49 -23.14 1.47 -13.90
C LEU A 49 -22.32 1.72 -12.63
N ARG A 50 -22.76 2.63 -11.76
CA ARG A 50 -22.11 2.87 -10.45
C ARG A 50 -22.11 1.62 -9.59
N ARG A 51 -23.23 0.89 -9.54
CA ARG A 51 -23.32 -0.42 -8.84
C ARG A 51 -22.35 -1.44 -9.45
N SER A 52 -22.26 -1.48 -10.78
CA SER A 52 -21.35 -2.39 -11.48
C SER A 52 -19.87 -2.09 -11.17
N ILE A 53 -19.48 -0.82 -11.11
CA ILE A 53 -18.12 -0.40 -10.72
C ILE A 53 -17.80 -0.90 -9.30
N VAL A 54 -18.72 -0.71 -8.34
CA VAL A 54 -18.54 -1.18 -6.97
C VAL A 54 -18.36 -2.69 -6.92
N GLN A 55 -19.16 -3.46 -7.67
CA GLN A 55 -19.02 -4.92 -7.74
C GLN A 55 -17.68 -5.37 -8.32
N ILE A 56 -17.19 -4.67 -9.36
CA ILE A 56 -15.87 -4.94 -9.95
C ILE A 56 -14.76 -4.65 -8.93
N ASP A 57 -14.83 -3.52 -8.24
CA ASP A 57 -13.84 -3.13 -7.23
C ASP A 57 -13.81 -4.11 -6.05
N ASP A 58 -14.97 -4.56 -5.59
CA ASP A 58 -15.09 -5.60 -4.56
C ASP A 58 -14.44 -6.90 -5.00
N LYS A 59 -14.66 -7.33 -6.26
CA LYS A 59 -14.05 -8.54 -6.81
C LYS A 59 -12.53 -8.41 -6.83
N ILE A 60 -12.01 -7.31 -7.37
CA ILE A 60 -10.57 -7.02 -7.40
C ILE A 60 -10.00 -7.04 -5.98
N MET A 61 -10.67 -6.42 -5.03
CA MET A 61 -10.22 -6.37 -3.64
C MET A 61 -10.17 -7.77 -3.01
N ARG A 62 -11.19 -8.62 -3.23
CA ARG A 62 -11.20 -10.02 -2.76
C ARG A 62 -10.04 -10.82 -3.34
N GLU A 63 -9.73 -10.65 -4.63
CA GLU A 63 -8.61 -11.31 -5.28
C GLU A 63 -7.26 -10.85 -4.71
N LYS A 64 -7.09 -9.53 -4.50
CA LYS A 64 -5.93 -8.95 -3.82
C LYS A 64 -5.75 -9.53 -2.42
N ILE A 65 -6.82 -9.65 -1.63
CA ILE A 65 -6.78 -10.26 -0.29
C ILE A 65 -6.35 -11.73 -0.36
N LYS A 66 -6.94 -12.51 -1.28
CA LYS A 66 -6.59 -13.93 -1.47
C LYS A 66 -5.10 -14.09 -1.80
N LEU A 67 -4.58 -13.25 -2.71
CA LEU A 67 -3.17 -13.27 -3.08
C LEU A 67 -2.27 -12.84 -1.91
N ALA A 68 -2.62 -11.76 -1.20
CA ALA A 68 -1.86 -11.27 -0.05
C ALA A 68 -1.71 -12.35 1.03
N ARG A 69 -2.80 -13.06 1.34
CA ARG A 69 -2.79 -14.18 2.29
C ARG A 69 -1.93 -15.34 1.79
N ALA A 70 -2.05 -15.72 0.51
CA ALA A 70 -1.22 -16.78 -0.07
C ALA A 70 0.28 -16.45 -0.02
N LEU A 71 0.67 -15.20 -0.30
CA LEU A 71 2.05 -14.74 -0.18
C LEU A 71 2.52 -14.74 1.29
N ARG A 72 1.63 -14.41 2.23
CA ARG A 72 1.96 -14.46 3.66
C ARG A 72 2.23 -15.88 4.15
N TYR A 73 1.45 -16.87 3.72
CA TYR A 73 1.71 -18.29 4.02
C TYR A 73 3.06 -18.77 3.46
N ARG A 74 3.58 -18.12 2.40
CA ARG A 74 4.93 -18.33 1.86
C ARG A 74 6.00 -17.50 2.58
N SER A 75 5.71 -17.02 3.79
CA SER A 75 6.63 -16.25 4.65
C SER A 75 7.13 -14.92 4.07
N MET A 76 6.44 -14.36 3.07
CA MET A 76 6.80 -13.05 2.51
C MET A 76 6.52 -11.92 3.53
N ARG A 77 7.34 -10.86 3.49
CA ARG A 77 7.20 -9.72 4.40
C ARG A 77 5.99 -8.87 4.00
N LEU A 78 5.35 -8.24 4.99
CA LEU A 78 4.17 -7.40 4.75
C LEU A 78 4.44 -6.22 3.81
N GLY A 79 5.67 -5.68 3.80
CA GLY A 79 6.08 -4.61 2.87
C GLY A 79 6.09 -5.09 1.42
N ASP A 80 6.83 -6.16 1.16
CA ASP A 80 6.93 -6.73 -0.18
C ASP A 80 5.57 -7.23 -0.72
N ILE A 81 4.71 -7.76 0.16
CA ILE A 81 3.33 -8.12 -0.21
C ILE A 81 2.52 -6.87 -0.57
N ALA A 82 2.63 -5.79 0.21
CA ALA A 82 1.93 -4.52 -0.04
C ALA A 82 2.29 -3.95 -1.41
N GLU A 83 3.59 -3.92 -1.74
CA GLU A 83 4.07 -3.51 -3.05
C GLU A 83 3.57 -4.43 -4.17
N LYS A 84 3.64 -5.74 -3.98
CA LYS A 84 3.27 -6.71 -5.02
C LYS A 84 1.78 -6.79 -5.33
N VAL A 85 0.93 -6.56 -4.33
CA VAL A 85 -0.54 -6.65 -4.45
C VAL A 85 -1.17 -5.26 -4.72
N GLY A 86 -0.40 -4.18 -4.52
CA GLY A 86 -0.92 -2.81 -4.63
C GLY A 86 -1.92 -2.48 -3.52
N LEU A 87 -1.59 -2.87 -2.29
CA LEU A 87 -2.36 -2.52 -1.08
C LEU A 87 -1.46 -1.78 -0.10
N SER A 88 -2.05 -0.99 0.80
CA SER A 88 -1.27 -0.39 1.88
C SER A 88 -0.77 -1.46 2.85
N LYS A 89 0.40 -1.23 3.47
CA LYS A 89 0.96 -2.13 4.48
C LYS A 89 0.01 -2.38 5.65
N THR A 90 -0.77 -1.37 6.04
CA THR A 90 -1.79 -1.48 7.11
C THR A 90 -2.93 -2.41 6.71
N SER A 91 -3.40 -2.33 5.46
CA SER A 91 -4.41 -3.25 4.92
C SER A 91 -3.89 -4.68 4.86
N VAL A 92 -2.67 -4.89 4.35
CA VAL A 92 -2.04 -6.22 4.32
C VAL A 92 -1.88 -6.78 5.74
N GLN A 93 -1.43 -5.96 6.69
CA GLN A 93 -1.32 -6.37 8.10
C GLN A 93 -2.66 -6.81 8.69
N ARG A 94 -3.75 -6.10 8.36
CA ARG A 94 -5.11 -6.43 8.84
C ARG A 94 -5.58 -7.77 8.29
N VAL A 95 -5.46 -7.99 6.98
CA VAL A 95 -5.99 -9.20 6.31
C VAL A 95 -5.14 -10.45 6.51
N CYS A 96 -3.90 -10.29 6.99
CA CYS A 96 -2.96 -11.38 7.27
C CYS A 96 -2.69 -11.55 8.77
N ARG A 97 -3.46 -10.90 9.65
CA ARG A 97 -3.20 -10.83 11.10
C ARG A 97 -3.21 -12.21 11.78
N ASP A 98 -4.06 -13.09 11.29
CA ASP A 98 -4.28 -14.45 11.77
C ASP A 98 -3.23 -15.45 11.27
N ILE A 99 -2.38 -15.07 10.31
CA ILE A 99 -1.35 -15.96 9.75
C ILE A 99 -0.09 -15.84 10.61
N PRO A 100 0.25 -16.86 11.43
CA PRO A 100 1.47 -16.86 12.19
C PRO A 100 2.64 -16.87 11.21
N VAL A 101 3.59 -15.96 11.41
CA VAL A 101 4.85 -16.00 10.67
C VAL A 101 5.92 -16.38 11.64
N ASP A 102 6.66 -17.42 11.25
CA ASP A 102 7.78 -17.90 12.00
C ASP A 102 8.81 -16.77 12.10
N ARG A 103 8.80 -16.08 13.24
CA ARG A 103 9.67 -14.93 13.50
C ARG A 103 11.15 -15.34 13.49
N ARG A 104 11.43 -16.65 13.58
CA ARG A 104 12.78 -17.23 13.52
C ARG A 104 13.43 -17.05 12.15
N ALA A 105 12.65 -16.84 11.09
CA ALA A 105 13.12 -16.64 9.72
C ALA A 105 13.32 -15.16 9.32
N SER A 106 13.24 -14.21 10.27
CA SER A 106 13.70 -12.84 9.98
C SER A 106 15.22 -12.91 9.79
N PRO A 107 15.79 -12.58 8.61
CA PRO A 107 17.24 -12.57 8.44
C PRO A 107 17.82 -11.69 9.53
N ARG A 108 18.72 -12.27 10.32
CA ARG A 108 19.45 -11.55 11.37
C ARG A 108 20.08 -10.35 10.69
N LEU A 109 19.72 -9.15 11.14
CA LEU A 109 20.38 -7.94 10.65
C LEU A 109 21.87 -8.11 10.89
N VAL A 110 22.65 -7.96 9.84
CA VAL A 110 24.10 -8.05 9.92
C VAL A 110 24.60 -6.81 10.65
N PRO A 111 25.49 -6.95 11.66
CA PRO A 111 26.14 -5.82 12.29
C PRO A 111 26.85 -4.94 11.25
N PRO A 112 26.77 -3.61 11.35
CA PRO A 112 27.53 -2.73 10.47
C PRO A 112 29.04 -2.95 10.65
N ILE A 113 29.81 -2.84 9.56
CA ILE A 113 31.27 -3.05 9.55
C ILE A 113 31.98 -2.11 10.54
N TRP A 114 31.44 -0.91 10.73
CA TRP A 114 31.99 0.08 11.65
C TRP A 114 31.73 -0.22 13.13
N LEU A 115 30.89 -1.20 13.47
CA LEU A 115 30.43 -1.45 14.84
C LEU A 115 31.59 -1.85 15.77
N ASP A 116 32.51 -2.69 15.31
CA ASP A 116 33.64 -3.13 16.14
C ASP A 116 34.61 -1.99 16.38
N LYS A 117 34.86 -1.15 15.37
CA LYS A 117 35.62 0.09 15.52
C LYS A 117 34.97 1.04 16.53
N ALA A 118 33.65 1.19 16.49
CA ALA A 118 32.92 2.01 17.45
C ALA A 118 33.01 1.48 18.90
N LYS A 119 33.06 0.15 19.10
CA LYS A 119 33.26 -0.45 20.44
C LYS A 119 34.67 -0.20 20.96
N SER A 120 35.69 -0.36 20.13
CA SER A 120 37.08 -0.05 20.52
C SER A 120 37.23 1.41 20.95
N MET A 121 36.63 2.33 20.19
CA MET A 121 36.64 3.75 20.51
C MET A 121 35.88 4.10 21.80
N GLU A 122 34.78 3.39 22.11
CA GLU A 122 34.08 3.55 23.40
C GLU A 122 34.95 3.02 24.56
N ALA A 123 35.69 1.92 24.35
CA ALA A 123 36.65 1.40 25.34
C ALA A 123 37.85 2.34 25.57
N GLU A 124 38.24 3.12 24.57
CA GLU A 124 39.21 4.24 24.69
C GLU A 124 38.63 5.47 25.41
N GLY A 125 37.37 5.43 25.85
CA GLY A 125 36.71 6.52 26.57
C GLY A 125 36.07 7.60 25.69
N LYS A 126 36.02 7.40 24.35
CA LYS A 126 35.37 8.36 23.47
C LYS A 126 33.86 8.33 23.66
N THR A 127 33.24 9.51 23.66
CA THR A 127 31.78 9.61 23.73
C THR A 127 31.14 9.18 22.41
N ARG A 128 29.93 8.62 22.48
CA ARG A 128 29.14 8.21 21.30
C ARG A 128 28.98 9.30 20.25
N ARG A 129 28.88 10.56 20.68
CA ARG A 129 28.83 11.72 19.78
C ARG A 129 30.12 11.88 18.98
N VAL A 130 31.28 11.78 19.64
CA VAL A 130 32.60 11.87 19.00
C VAL A 130 32.80 10.70 18.05
N ILE A 131 32.43 9.48 18.46
CA ILE A 131 32.53 8.28 17.63
C ILE A 131 31.71 8.41 16.35
N ALA A 132 30.46 8.88 16.43
CA ALA A 132 29.60 9.07 15.26
C ALA A 132 30.20 10.08 14.26
N LEU A 133 30.79 11.17 14.76
CA LEU A 133 31.46 12.18 13.93
C LEU A 133 32.73 11.62 13.28
N GLU A 134 33.57 10.90 14.02
CA GLU A 134 34.80 10.30 13.51
C GLU A 134 34.54 9.19 12.46
N LEU A 135 33.41 8.49 12.58
CA LEU A 135 32.99 7.48 11.60
C LEU A 135 32.23 8.07 10.41
N GLY A 136 31.94 9.38 10.42
CA GLY A 136 31.17 10.04 9.37
C GLY A 136 29.71 9.59 9.28
N ILE A 137 29.13 9.14 10.40
CA ILE A 137 27.79 8.57 10.43
C ILE A 137 26.80 9.60 10.99
N PRO A 138 25.66 9.84 10.32
CA PRO A 138 24.60 10.66 10.87
C PRO A 138 24.16 10.16 12.24
N MET A 139 24.11 11.07 13.21
CA MET A 139 23.93 10.76 14.65
C MET A 139 22.75 9.83 14.92
N ALA A 140 21.58 10.12 14.32
CA ALA A 140 20.36 9.31 14.49
C ALA A 140 20.53 7.86 13.99
N ASN A 141 21.31 7.65 12.93
CA ASN A 141 21.59 6.34 12.38
C ASN A 141 22.61 5.58 13.26
N PHE A 142 23.63 6.30 13.75
CA PHE A 142 24.62 5.72 14.67
C PHE A 142 23.96 5.18 15.94
N TYR A 143 23.20 6.01 16.66
CA TYR A 143 22.55 5.58 17.91
C TYR A 143 21.60 4.41 17.69
N ARG A 144 20.80 4.44 16.61
CA ARG A 144 19.85 3.37 16.29
C ARG A 144 20.55 2.04 16.06
N ALA A 145 21.64 2.04 15.29
CA ALA A 145 22.40 0.84 15.00
C ALA A 145 23.23 0.38 16.21
N TYR A 146 23.93 1.29 16.87
CA TYR A 146 24.78 0.99 18.02
C TYR A 146 23.98 0.34 19.16
N ASN A 147 22.93 0.99 19.64
CA ASN A 147 22.09 0.49 20.73
C ASN A 147 21.45 -0.87 20.40
N ARG A 148 21.10 -1.09 19.12
CA ARG A 148 20.50 -2.33 18.65
C ARG A 148 21.46 -3.53 18.74
N PHE A 149 22.77 -3.31 18.53
CA PHE A 149 23.76 -4.40 18.52
C PHE A 149 24.61 -4.48 19.79
N THR A 150 24.64 -3.43 20.62
CA THR A 150 25.33 -3.44 21.93
C THR A 150 24.39 -3.69 23.11
N GLY A 151 23.07 -3.85 22.86
CA GLY A 151 22.09 -4.22 23.87
C GLY A 151 21.75 -3.13 24.89
N HIS A 152 22.33 -1.93 24.77
CA HIS A 152 21.99 -0.79 25.61
C HIS A 152 20.61 -0.24 25.20
N ARG A 153 19.56 -0.63 25.95
CA ARG A 153 18.31 0.12 25.94
C ARG A 153 18.62 1.49 26.57
N GLY A 154 18.38 2.54 25.80
CA GLY A 154 18.64 3.93 26.20
C GLY A 154 17.84 4.35 27.42
#